data_AF-A0A448XIU9-F1
#
_entry.id   AF-A0A448XIU9-F1
#
_cell.length_a   1.000
_cell.length_b   1.000
_cell.length_c   1.000
_cell.angle_alpha   90.00
_cell.angle_beta   90.00
_cell.angle_gamma   90.00
#
_symmetry.space_group_name_H-M   'P 1'
#
loop_
_entity.id
_entity.type
_entity.pdbx_description
1 polymer ?
#
loop_
_entity_poly.entity_id
_entity_poly.type
_entity_poly.pdbx_seq_one_letter_code
_entity_poly.pdbx_strand_id
1 'polypeptide(L)'
;MYNKDFTLEFSRDRKSMSVHLTPKGVANFHYPAGGPTGPTPGQRMFVKGAPEGVLDRCSFVRCNGKKFPMNAALKAEISKHVAAYGTGRDTLRCLALATSDNPPNKDTMDLEESTKFVKYEVSIPLST
;
A
#
# COMPACT_ATOMS: atom_id res chain seq x y z
N MET A 1 6.99 -2.56 -16.73
CA MET A 1 6.06 -1.40 -16.77
C MET A 1 4.70 -1.88 -16.27
N TYR A 2 3.89 -1.08 -15.58
CA TYR A 2 2.55 -1.49 -15.12
C TYR A 2 1.48 -0.79 -15.96
N ASN A 3 0.40 -1.49 -16.29
CA ASN A 3 -0.84 -0.91 -16.77
C ASN A 3 -1.70 -0.54 -15.56
N LYS A 4 -2.25 0.67 -15.57
CA LYS A 4 -3.24 1.10 -14.60
C LYS A 4 -4.61 0.61 -15.04
N ASP A 5 -5.24 -0.21 -14.21
CA ASP A 5 -6.57 -0.74 -14.51
C ASP A 5 -7.66 0.22 -14.00
N PHE A 6 -7.60 0.58 -12.72
CA PHE A 6 -8.55 1.50 -12.09
C PHE A 6 -7.98 2.11 -10.79
N THR A 7 -8.64 3.17 -10.30
CA THR A 7 -8.31 3.82 -9.03
C THR A 7 -9.43 3.54 -8.03
N LEU A 8 -9.08 3.23 -6.78
CA LEU A 8 -10.00 3.40 -5.65
C LEU A 8 -9.85 4.83 -5.13
N GLU A 9 -10.80 5.69 -5.49
CA GLU A 9 -10.74 7.14 -5.29
C GLU A 9 -10.78 7.54 -3.83
N PHE A 10 -10.00 8.57 -3.46
CA PHE A 10 -9.86 9.02 -2.08
C PHE A 10 -11.21 9.21 -1.38
N SER A 11 -11.35 8.65 -0.18
CA SER A 11 -12.46 8.96 0.73
C SER A 11 -11.93 9.52 2.04
N ARG A 12 -12.68 10.46 2.61
CA ARG A 12 -12.38 11.07 3.91
C ARG A 12 -12.44 10.06 5.05
N ASP A 13 -13.27 9.03 4.93
CA ASP A 13 -13.45 8.03 5.98
C ASP A 13 -12.20 7.16 6.15
N ARG A 14 -11.55 6.79 5.03
CA ARG A 14 -10.34 5.96 5.03
C ARG A 14 -9.03 6.74 4.91
N LYS A 15 -9.12 8.02 4.51
CA LYS A 15 -7.99 8.94 4.32
C LYS A 15 -6.87 8.37 3.44
N SER A 16 -7.22 7.52 2.47
CA SER A 16 -6.29 6.89 1.51
C SER A 16 -6.93 6.79 0.14
N MET A 17 -6.09 6.60 -0.87
CA MET A 17 -6.47 6.19 -2.21
C MET A 17 -5.52 5.11 -2.71
N SER A 18 -5.99 4.29 -3.63
CA SER A 18 -5.17 3.22 -4.18
C SER A 18 -5.42 3.01 -5.67
N VAL A 19 -4.50 2.29 -6.31
CA VAL A 19 -4.52 2.06 -7.75
C VAL A 19 -4.28 0.59 -7.99
N HIS A 20 -5.20 -0.06 -8.72
CA HIS A 20 -5.03 -1.44 -9.17
C HIS A 20 -4.25 -1.46 -10.49
N LEU A 21 -3.26 -2.34 -10.55
CA LEU A 21 -2.28 -2.39 -11.62
C LEU A 21 -2.06 -3.83 -12.09
N THR A 22 -1.98 -4.00 -13.41
CA THR A 22 -1.57 -5.24 -14.05
C THR A 22 -0.19 -5.09 -14.71
N PRO A 23 0.78 -5.97 -14.44
CA PRO A 23 2.10 -5.94 -15.06
C PRO A 23 2.05 -6.03 -16.60
N LYS A 24 2.73 -5.11 -17.28
CA LYS A 24 2.91 -5.13 -18.73
C LYS A 24 4.21 -5.88 -19.07
N GLY A 25 4.05 -7.10 -19.57
CA GLY A 25 5.14 -7.98 -20.01
C GLY A 25 6.02 -8.54 -18.88
N VAL A 26 6.99 -9.38 -19.25
CA VAL A 26 8.06 -9.90 -18.37
C VAL A 26 9.15 -8.85 -18.17
N ALA A 27 8.80 -7.74 -17.51
CA ALA A 27 9.79 -6.74 -17.14
C ALA A 27 10.59 -7.20 -15.91
N ASN A 28 11.87 -6.85 -15.83
CA ASN A 28 12.65 -6.96 -14.60
C ASN A 28 12.03 -6.02 -13.55
N PHE A 29 11.24 -6.57 -12.64
CA PHE A 29 10.61 -5.79 -11.58
C PHE A 29 11.62 -5.61 -10.44
N HIS A 30 11.97 -4.34 -10.13
CA HIS A 30 12.73 -3.95 -8.93
C HIS A 30 11.99 -4.25 -7.61
N TYR A 31 10.76 -4.73 -7.72
CA TYR A 31 9.96 -5.21 -6.61
C TYR A 31 10.00 -6.74 -6.63
N PRO A 32 10.22 -7.42 -5.49
CA PRO A 32 10.32 -8.88 -5.48
C PRO A 32 9.08 -9.50 -6.11
N ALA A 33 9.30 -10.37 -7.10
CA ALA A 33 8.27 -11.27 -7.59
C ALA A 33 7.83 -12.16 -6.43
N GLY A 34 6.53 -12.20 -6.15
CA GLY A 34 6.04 -12.79 -4.91
C GLY A 34 4.52 -12.80 -4.81
N GLY A 35 3.86 -13.06 -5.93
CA GLY A 35 2.51 -13.61 -5.88
C GLY A 35 2.58 -15.11 -5.52
N PRO A 36 1.44 -15.74 -5.16
CA PRO A 36 1.39 -17.16 -4.77
C PRO A 36 1.92 -18.15 -5.83
N THR A 37 2.07 -17.70 -7.08
CA THR A 37 2.28 -18.55 -8.27
C THR A 37 3.65 -18.37 -8.95
N GLY A 38 4.68 -17.95 -8.20
CA GLY A 38 6.07 -17.95 -8.67
C GLY A 38 6.61 -16.59 -9.13
N PRO A 39 7.67 -16.55 -9.96
CA PRO A 39 8.40 -15.32 -10.30
C PRO A 39 7.65 -14.41 -11.29
N THR A 40 6.41 -14.73 -11.60
CA THR A 40 5.58 -13.92 -12.49
C THR A 40 4.97 -12.76 -11.71
N PRO A 41 5.12 -11.51 -12.19
CA PRO A 41 4.50 -10.36 -11.57
C PRO A 41 2.98 -10.51 -11.73
N GLY A 42 2.30 -10.77 -10.61
CA GLY A 42 0.83 -10.76 -10.53
C GLY A 42 0.28 -9.34 -10.45
N GLN A 43 -1.06 -9.23 -10.43
CA GLN A 43 -1.74 -7.96 -10.17
C GLN A 43 -1.24 -7.34 -8.85
N ARG A 44 -1.19 -6.01 -8.79
CA ARG A 44 -0.72 -5.28 -7.60
C ARG A 44 -1.62 -4.09 -7.32
N MET A 45 -1.62 -3.66 -6.07
CA MET A 45 -2.27 -2.41 -5.68
C MET A 45 -1.29 -1.50 -4.95
N PHE A 46 -1.17 -0.26 -5.38
CA PHE A 46 -0.40 0.75 -4.65
C PHE A 46 -1.34 1.66 -3.89
N VAL A 47 -1.06 1.88 -2.61
CA VAL A 47 -1.89 2.64 -1.67
C VAL A 47 -1.07 3.83 -1.18
N LYS A 48 -1.69 5.00 -1.16
CA LYS A 48 -1.16 6.20 -0.50
C LYS A 48 -2.22 6.83 0.40
N GLY A 49 -1.83 7.37 1.54
CA GLY A 49 -2.80 7.98 2.45
C GLY A 49 -2.19 8.59 3.70
N ALA A 50 -3.08 8.96 4.63
CA ALA A 50 -2.70 9.42 5.96
C ALA A 50 -1.85 8.34 6.66
N PRO A 51 -0.71 8.71 7.25
CA PRO A 51 0.21 7.75 7.85
C PRO A 51 -0.43 6.83 8.87
N GLU A 52 -1.26 7.37 9.77
CA GLU A 52 -1.89 6.61 10.84
C GLU A 52 -2.85 5.56 10.28
N GLY A 53 -3.69 5.96 9.33
CA GLY A 53 -4.71 5.07 8.75
C GLY A 53 -4.12 4.00 7.84
N VAL A 54 -3.04 4.28 7.12
CA VAL A 54 -2.35 3.28 6.28
C VAL A 54 -1.54 2.33 7.16
N LEU A 55 -0.78 2.85 8.11
CA LEU A 55 0.07 2.07 9.00
C LEU A 55 -0.73 1.09 9.86
N ASP A 56 -1.97 1.43 10.24
CA ASP A 56 -2.86 0.52 10.97
C ASP A 56 -3.28 -0.71 10.18
N ARG A 57 -3.34 -0.60 8.84
CA ARG A 57 -3.70 -1.68 7.93
C ARG A 57 -2.49 -2.47 7.42
N CYS A 58 -1.28 -2.03 7.77
CA CYS A 58 -0.04 -2.68 7.36
C CYS A 58 0.34 -3.83 8.31
N SER A 59 0.33 -5.06 7.81
CA SER A 59 0.80 -6.24 8.56
C SER A 59 2.29 -6.51 8.36
N PHE A 60 2.92 -5.87 7.37
CA PHE A 60 4.31 -6.07 7.01
C PHE A 60 4.99 -4.74 6.69
N VAL A 61 6.32 -4.72 6.78
CA VAL A 61 7.17 -3.63 6.30
C VAL A 61 8.14 -4.18 5.26
N ARG A 62 8.39 -3.40 4.21
CA ARG A 62 9.36 -3.76 3.17
C ARG A 62 10.61 -2.92 3.33
N CYS A 63 11.73 -3.55 3.68
CA CYS A 63 13.03 -2.91 3.80
C CYS A 63 14.01 -3.57 2.83
N ASN A 64 14.68 -2.78 1.98
CA ASN A 64 15.66 -3.25 0.99
C ASN A 64 15.13 -4.40 0.10
N GLY A 65 13.88 -4.30 -0.34
CA GLY A 65 13.23 -5.31 -1.18
C GLY A 65 12.82 -6.60 -0.44
N LYS A 66 13.05 -6.71 0.87
CA LYS A 66 12.62 -7.85 1.70
C LYS A 66 11.42 -7.50 2.57
N LYS A 67 10.52 -8.46 2.77
CA LYS A 67 9.30 -8.31 3.57
C LYS A 67 9.55 -8.81 5.00
N PHE A 68 9.26 -7.97 5.98
CA PHE A 68 9.37 -8.28 7.41
C PHE A 68 7.99 -8.10 8.08
N PRO A 69 7.64 -8.90 9.11
CA PRO A 69 6.42 -8.68 9.87
C PRO A 69 6.46 -7.33 10.58
N MET A 70 5.35 -6.60 10.54
CA MET A 70 5.21 -5.36 11.30
C MET A 70 5.07 -5.71 12.78
N ASN A 71 5.88 -5.10 13.63
CA ASN A 71 5.78 -5.22 15.08
C ASN A 71 5.39 -3.87 15.71
N ALA A 72 4.94 -3.89 16.97
CA ALA A 72 4.48 -2.69 17.66
C ALA A 72 5.58 -1.63 17.83
N ALA A 73 6.84 -2.05 18.03
CA ALA A 73 7.97 -1.15 18.20
C ALA A 73 8.30 -0.38 16.89
N LEU A 74 8.32 -1.07 15.75
CA LEU A 74 8.51 -0.47 14.43
C LEU A 74 7.36 0.48 14.10
N LYS A 75 6.13 0.08 14.38
CA LYS A 75 4.95 0.94 14.20
C LYS A 75 5.08 2.24 14.99
N ALA A 76 5.48 2.14 16.27
CA ALA A 76 5.70 3.31 17.12
C ALA A 76 6.82 4.22 16.62
N GLU A 77 7.95 3.65 16.17
CA GLU A 77 9.08 4.45 15.67
C GLU A 77 8.71 5.19 14.36
N ILE A 78 8.00 4.52 13.45
CA ILE A 78 7.50 5.17 12.22
C ILE A 78 6.54 6.31 12.57
N SER A 79 5.59 6.10 13.49
CA SER A 79 4.67 7.15 13.94
C SER A 79 5.39 8.34 14.57
N LYS A 80 6.45 8.09 15.34
CA LYS A 80 7.28 9.14 15.94
C LYS A 80 7.99 9.99 14.89
N HIS A 81 8.58 9.36 13.86
CA HIS A 81 9.21 10.10 12.76
C HIS A 81 8.20 10.91 11.96
N VAL A 82 7.03 10.34 11.65
CA VAL A 82 5.94 11.05 10.98
C VAL A 82 5.51 12.27 11.78
N ALA A 83 5.33 12.13 13.10
CA ALA A 83 4.99 13.25 13.97
C ALA A 83 6.09 14.33 13.96
N ALA A 84 7.36 13.93 14.09
CA ALA A 84 8.48 14.87 14.05
C ALA A 84 8.54 15.65 12.73
N TYR A 85 8.26 14.99 11.58
CA TYR A 85 8.21 15.66 10.28
C TYR A 85 6.97 16.56 10.11
N GLY A 86 5.83 16.15 10.65
CA GLY A 86 4.56 16.88 10.53
C GLY A 86 4.42 18.06 11.49
N THR A 87 4.96 17.97 12.70
CA THR A 87 4.83 18.99 13.76
C THR A 87 6.15 19.68 14.10
N GLY A 88 7.25 19.23 13.52
CA GLY A 88 8.56 19.84 13.71
C GLY A 88 8.73 21.11 12.87
N ARG A 89 9.98 21.55 12.75
CA ARG A 89 10.35 22.78 12.03
C ARG A 89 9.95 22.77 10.55
N ASP A 90 9.92 21.58 9.95
CA ASP A 90 9.68 21.41 8.52
C ASP A 90 8.19 21.42 8.16
N THR A 91 7.30 21.09 9.11
CA THR A 91 5.83 21.07 8.92
C THR A 91 5.37 20.34 7.64
N LEU A 92 5.95 19.16 7.39
CA LEU A 92 5.76 18.44 6.15
C LEU A 92 4.41 17.73 6.10
N ARG A 93 3.84 17.65 4.90
CA ARG A 93 2.69 16.78 4.63
C ARG A 93 3.16 15.34 4.42
N CYS A 94 3.17 14.56 5.50
CA CYS A 94 3.53 13.15 5.44
C CYS A 94 2.44 12.32 4.76
N LEU A 95 2.85 11.41 3.88
CA LEU A 95 2.00 10.39 3.27
C LEU A 95 2.66 9.03 3.48
N ALA A 96 1.90 8.05 3.95
CA ALA A 96 2.37 6.67 3.96
C ALA A 96 2.07 6.01 2.61
N LEU A 97 3.03 5.19 2.17
CA LEU A 97 2.95 4.40 0.95
C LEU A 97 2.97 2.92 1.32
N ALA A 98 2.05 2.16 0.75
CA ALA A 98 1.95 0.73 0.96
C ALA A 98 1.59 0.01 -0.34
N THR A 99 1.93 -1.26 -0.43
CA THR A 99 1.70 -2.07 -1.64
C THR A 99 0.97 -3.34 -1.25
N SER A 100 -0.12 -3.67 -1.92
CA SER A 100 -0.71 -5.01 -1.89
C SER A 100 -0.03 -5.88 -2.94
N ASP A 101 0.58 -6.97 -2.50
CA ASP A 101 1.24 -7.95 -3.39
C ASP A 101 0.24 -8.94 -4.02
N ASN A 102 -0.95 -9.09 -3.44
CA ASN A 102 -2.01 -9.99 -3.92
C ASN A 102 -3.38 -9.34 -3.72
N PRO A 103 -3.75 -8.34 -4.56
CA PRO A 103 -5.06 -7.71 -4.48
C PRO A 103 -6.18 -8.67 -4.91
N PRO A 104 -7.42 -8.45 -4.45
CA PRO A 104 -8.58 -9.19 -4.95
C PRO A 104 -8.80 -8.93 -6.44
N ASN A 105 -9.36 -9.92 -7.14
CA ASN A 105 -9.65 -9.79 -8.57
C ASN A 105 -10.73 -8.71 -8.80
N LYS A 106 -10.60 -7.96 -9.89
CA LYS A 106 -11.52 -6.89 -10.31
C LYS A 106 -12.99 -7.33 -10.27
N ASP A 107 -13.30 -8.55 -10.70
CA ASP A 107 -14.68 -9.05 -10.77
C ASP A 107 -15.35 -9.19 -9.39
N THR A 108 -14.54 -9.28 -8.34
CA THR A 108 -15.00 -9.36 -6.94
C THR A 108 -15.03 -8.00 -6.25
N MET A 109 -14.58 -6.95 -6.94
CA MET A 109 -14.50 -5.59 -6.40
C MET A 109 -15.67 -4.76 -6.90
N ASP A 110 -16.49 -4.34 -5.95
CA ASP A 110 -17.47 -3.28 -6.17
C ASP A 110 -16.76 -1.93 -6.24
N LEU A 111 -16.74 -1.31 -7.43
CA LEU A 111 -16.09 -0.03 -7.70
C LEU A 111 -17.04 1.17 -7.57
N GLU A 112 -18.34 0.93 -7.43
CA GLU A 112 -19.35 1.99 -7.27
C GLU A 112 -19.48 2.38 -5.79
N GLU A 113 -19.34 1.40 -4.89
CA GLU A 113 -19.46 1.63 -3.46
C GLU A 113 -18.11 1.92 -2.77
N SER A 114 -17.83 3.21 -2.57
CA SER A 114 -16.58 3.68 -1.96
C SER A 114 -16.35 3.27 -0.50
N THR A 115 -17.39 2.87 0.23
CA THR A 115 -17.29 2.38 1.62
C THR A 115 -16.63 1.00 1.69
N LYS A 116 -16.73 0.19 0.63
CA LYS A 116 -16.10 -1.14 0.54
C LYS A 116 -14.60 -1.06 0.26
N PHE A 117 -14.07 0.07 -0.23
CA PHE A 117 -12.67 0.19 -0.64
C PHE A 117 -11.67 -0.11 0.49
N VAL A 118 -12.03 0.19 1.74
CA VAL A 118 -11.20 -0.13 2.90
C VAL A 118 -10.97 -1.64 3.05
N LYS A 119 -11.93 -2.48 2.66
CA LYS A 119 -11.83 -3.94 2.73
C LYS A 119 -10.85 -4.52 1.71
N TYR A 120 -10.65 -3.81 0.59
CA TYR A 120 -9.70 -4.21 -0.44
C TYR A 120 -8.27 -3.74 -0.12
N GLU A 121 -8.11 -2.74 0.75
CA GLU A 121 -6.82 -2.17 1.17
C GLU A 121 -6.34 -2.73 2.53
N VAL A 122 -6.35 -4.06 2.71
CA VAL A 122 -5.98 -4.74 3.98
C VAL A 122 -4.75 -5.63 3.80
N SER A 123 -3.93 -5.77 4.86
CA SER A 123 -2.74 -6.64 4.93
C SER A 123 -1.58 -6.26 4.00
N ILE A 124 -1.47 -4.98 3.69
CA ILE A 124 -0.50 -4.44 2.73
C ILE A 124 0.87 -4.21 3.38
N PRO A 125 2.00 -4.62 2.77
CA PRO A 125 3.32 -4.18 3.21
C PRO A 125 3.51 -2.67 3.05
N LEU A 126 3.91 -2.01 4.15
CA LEU A 126 4.40 -0.63 4.12
C LEU A 126 5.68 -0.55 3.28
N SER A 127 5.74 0.40 2.36
CA SER A 127 6.94 0.67 1.56
C SER A 127 7.73 1.77 2.25
N THR A 128 8.90 1.42 2.80
CA THR A 128 9.87 2.39 3.34
C THR A 128 10.93 2.72 2.31
#